data_AF-X6LZP9-F1
#
_entry.id   AF-X6LZP9-F1
#
_cell.length_a   1.000
_cell.length_b   1.000
_cell.length_c   1.000
_cell.angle_alpha   90.00
_cell.angle_beta   90.00
_cell.angle_gamma   90.00
#
_symmetry.space_group_name_H-M   'P 1'
#
loop_
_entity.id
_entity.type
_entity.pdbx_description
1 polymer ?
#
loop_
_entity_poly.entity_id
_entity_poly.type
_entity_poly.pdbx_seq_one_letter_code
_entity_poly.pdbx_strand_id
1 'polypeptide(L)'
;NKSKNKSKSKNKQKDTREGNDEDIDGDKTCNPILVLNQCPAGMVDQSKLVPGESLVELGRKSLQELRPYGVTERNAESILDVYERYVAESRQVLSGLERKDPQWHVLWKKTRQWSVDEFHDIYKWFGARFDHDFCESECSEESRKLVTEYYDKGVLEMSEGAVGCRLDDQGLGFCMLLKSDGSSLYATKDLVLAKRKFDQYKVDYSIYVVDAAQSLHFKQVFAVLKKMGYSQAEKCFHLPYGLVILSSGKMSTRMGNVILFQQLKQLLCDEINAKFFDRLKATGKLFSSDHEDDVSSLDDTSLESKKKLSCKKKSRAVEQQPWSEQELKDAERAISVGCIRYGMLNHDTNKDIVFDLQKWTLSTGDTGIRIYVCCKVLFFKMIWSETLRK
;
A
#
# COMPACT_ATOMS: atom_id res chain seq x y z
N ASN A 1 -73.19 -30.24 -13.75
CA ASN A 1 -72.98 -31.25 -14.80
C ASN A 1 -71.67 -30.98 -15.52
N LYS A 2 -70.77 -31.99 -15.54
CA LYS A 2 -69.76 -32.35 -16.56
C LYS A 2 -69.32 -31.26 -17.56
N SER A 3 -68.06 -31.07 -17.96
CA SER A 3 -66.78 -31.74 -17.77
C SER A 3 -65.84 -31.13 -18.84
N LYS A 4 -64.52 -31.03 -18.57
CA LYS A 4 -63.35 -31.30 -19.45
C LYS A 4 -63.41 -30.80 -20.92
N ASN A 5 -62.42 -30.12 -21.51
CA ASN A 5 -60.98 -30.42 -21.52
C ASN A 5 -60.23 -29.39 -22.40
N LYS A 6 -59.00 -29.04 -21.96
CA LYS A 6 -57.72 -28.82 -22.71
C LYS A 6 -57.74 -27.98 -24.00
N SER A 7 -56.86 -26.98 -24.16
CA SER A 7 -55.41 -27.17 -24.24
C SER A 7 -54.62 -25.86 -23.99
N LYS A 8 -53.42 -26.03 -23.44
CA LYS A 8 -52.44 -24.98 -23.11
C LYS A 8 -51.62 -24.60 -24.36
N SER A 9 -51.51 -23.31 -24.66
CA SER A 9 -50.27 -22.71 -25.17
C SER A 9 -49.99 -21.46 -24.32
N LYS A 10 -48.80 -21.38 -23.71
CA LYS A 10 -48.35 -20.18 -22.98
C LYS A 10 -47.16 -19.63 -23.77
N ASN A 11 -47.42 -18.60 -24.57
CA ASN A 11 -46.41 -17.62 -24.94
C ASN A 11 -46.02 -16.87 -23.66
N LYS A 12 -44.73 -16.89 -23.29
CA LYS A 12 -44.18 -15.96 -22.31
C LYS A 12 -43.47 -14.84 -23.06
N GLN A 13 -44.13 -13.68 -23.04
CA GLN A 13 -43.58 -12.38 -23.40
C GLN A 13 -42.41 -12.05 -22.46
N LYS A 14 -41.38 -11.45 -23.04
CA LYS A 14 -40.11 -11.08 -22.43
C LYS A 14 -40.27 -9.65 -21.88
N ASP A 15 -40.52 -9.53 -20.57
CA ASP A 15 -40.50 -8.23 -19.88
C ASP A 15 -39.05 -7.91 -19.48
N THR A 16 -38.49 -6.89 -20.12
CA THR A 16 -37.26 -6.21 -19.73
C THR A 16 -37.55 -5.30 -18.55
N ARG A 17 -37.02 -5.64 -17.37
CA ARG A 17 -36.87 -4.71 -16.25
C ARG A 17 -35.41 -4.27 -16.19
N GLU A 18 -35.15 -3.04 -16.64
CA GLU A 18 -33.99 -2.27 -16.21
C GLU A 18 -34.19 -1.95 -14.72
N GLY A 19 -33.32 -2.49 -13.88
CA GLY A 19 -33.26 -2.21 -12.46
C GLY A 19 -31.86 -1.71 -12.15
N ASN A 20 -31.79 -0.53 -11.55
CA ASN A 20 -30.58 0.19 -11.17
C ASN A 20 -29.67 -0.69 -10.29
N ASP A 21 -28.46 -0.96 -10.77
CA ASP A 21 -27.36 -1.51 -9.98
C ASP A 21 -26.80 -0.39 -9.08
N GLU A 22 -27.28 -0.32 -7.84
CA GLU A 22 -26.62 0.45 -6.78
C GLU A 22 -25.53 -0.42 -6.13
N ASP A 23 -24.31 0.12 -6.17
CA ASP A 23 -23.07 -0.47 -5.66
C ASP A 23 -23.20 -0.92 -4.19
N ILE A 24 -23.32 -2.23 -4.00
CA ILE A 24 -23.12 -2.87 -2.69
C ILE A 24 -21.63 -2.78 -2.36
N ASP A 25 -21.25 -1.71 -1.67
CA ASP A 25 -19.92 -1.54 -1.08
C ASP A 25 -19.87 -2.28 0.28
N GLY A 26 -19.76 -3.60 0.17
CA GLY A 26 -19.46 -4.54 1.25
C GLY A 26 -18.09 -5.15 1.03
N ASP A 27 -17.14 -4.78 1.88
CA ASP A 27 -15.90 -5.48 2.22
C ASP A 27 -15.28 -6.37 1.11
N LYS A 28 -14.58 -5.73 0.15
CA LYS A 28 -13.95 -6.40 -1.01
C LYS A 28 -12.51 -6.87 -0.74
N THR A 29 -12.16 -7.25 0.49
CA THR A 29 -10.82 -7.78 0.83
C THR A 29 -10.83 -9.27 1.17
N CYS A 30 -11.48 -10.10 0.35
CA CYS A 30 -11.14 -11.54 0.32
C CYS A 30 -9.92 -11.73 -0.59
N ASN A 31 -8.75 -11.98 0.02
CA ASN A 31 -7.53 -12.32 -0.71
C ASN A 31 -7.75 -13.61 -1.54
N PRO A 32 -7.56 -13.59 -2.88
CA PRO A 32 -7.96 -14.70 -3.78
C PRO A 32 -7.03 -15.94 -3.80
N ILE A 33 -5.98 -15.99 -2.97
CA ILE A 33 -4.85 -16.91 -3.17
C ILE A 33 -5.14 -18.38 -2.77
N LEU A 34 -6.18 -18.67 -1.98
CA LEU A 34 -6.38 -20.02 -1.43
C LEU A 34 -7.25 -20.97 -2.26
N VAL A 35 -7.86 -20.50 -3.35
CA VAL A 35 -8.97 -21.25 -3.98
C VAL A 35 -8.51 -22.29 -5.01
N LEU A 36 -7.24 -22.26 -5.45
CA LEU A 36 -6.75 -23.15 -6.51
C LEU A 36 -6.51 -24.60 -6.07
N ASN A 37 -6.28 -24.85 -4.78
CA ASN A 37 -5.90 -26.18 -4.27
C ASN A 37 -7.09 -27.11 -3.93
N GLN A 38 -8.34 -26.68 -4.16
CA GLN A 38 -9.53 -27.46 -3.77
C GLN A 38 -10.52 -27.72 -4.92
N CYS A 39 -10.15 -27.43 -6.17
CA CYS A 39 -10.92 -27.90 -7.32
C CYS A 39 -10.68 -29.41 -7.51
N PRO A 40 -11.71 -30.26 -7.56
CA PRO A 40 -11.54 -31.68 -7.86
C PRO A 40 -10.76 -31.86 -9.16
N ALA A 41 -9.79 -32.78 -9.18
CA ALA A 41 -8.96 -33.03 -10.35
C ALA A 41 -9.85 -33.32 -11.59
N GLY A 42 -9.67 -32.54 -12.66
CA GLY A 42 -10.39 -32.69 -13.92
C GLY A 42 -11.61 -31.79 -14.14
N MET A 43 -11.99 -30.92 -13.17
CA MET A 43 -13.08 -29.96 -13.37
C MET A 43 -12.69 -28.70 -14.14
N VAL A 44 -11.45 -28.24 -13.96
CA VAL A 44 -10.88 -27.06 -14.64
C VAL A 44 -9.46 -27.42 -15.09
N ASP A 45 -9.08 -26.98 -16.28
CA ASP A 45 -7.71 -27.14 -16.77
C ASP A 45 -6.78 -26.17 -16.03
N GLN A 46 -6.13 -26.68 -14.98
CA GLN A 46 -5.27 -25.88 -14.10
C GLN A 46 -4.11 -25.21 -14.85
N SER A 47 -3.69 -25.75 -16.00
CA SER A 47 -2.61 -25.18 -16.82
C SER A 47 -3.01 -23.87 -17.53
N LYS A 48 -4.31 -23.56 -17.57
CA LYS A 48 -4.87 -22.40 -18.26
C LYS A 48 -5.31 -21.28 -17.32
N LEU A 49 -5.11 -21.45 -16.01
CA LEU A 49 -5.43 -20.43 -15.02
C LEU A 49 -4.33 -19.36 -15.01
N VAL A 50 -4.73 -18.10 -15.13
CA VAL A 50 -3.81 -16.96 -15.05
C VAL A 50 -3.44 -16.74 -13.58
N PRO A 51 -2.16 -16.50 -13.25
CA PRO A 51 -1.75 -16.14 -11.89
C PRO A 51 -2.57 -14.93 -11.38
N GLY A 52 -3.34 -15.14 -10.31
CA GLY A 52 -4.18 -14.10 -9.68
C GLY A 52 -5.70 -14.30 -9.85
N GLU A 53 -6.16 -15.13 -10.79
CA GLU A 53 -7.58 -15.48 -10.92
C GLU A 53 -7.98 -16.57 -9.91
N SER A 54 -9.03 -16.32 -9.11
CA SER A 54 -9.60 -17.32 -8.18
C SER A 54 -10.83 -18.02 -8.76
N LEU A 55 -11.19 -19.23 -8.28
CA LEU A 55 -12.46 -19.86 -8.67
C LEU A 55 -13.69 -19.00 -8.30
N VAL A 56 -13.55 -18.09 -7.32
CA VAL A 56 -14.60 -17.14 -6.95
C VAL A 56 -14.84 -16.10 -8.06
N GLU A 57 -13.79 -15.71 -8.79
CA GLU A 57 -13.93 -14.84 -9.96
C GLU A 57 -14.46 -15.60 -11.17
N LEU A 58 -14.07 -16.87 -11.34
CA LEU A 58 -14.61 -17.74 -12.40
C LEU A 58 -16.10 -18.04 -12.19
N GLY A 59 -16.56 -18.24 -10.95
CA GLY A 59 -17.97 -18.49 -10.63
C GLY A 59 -18.91 -17.33 -10.95
N ARG A 60 -18.38 -16.13 -11.24
CA ARG A 60 -19.14 -14.94 -11.67
C ARG A 60 -19.17 -14.75 -13.18
N LYS A 61 -18.33 -15.48 -13.92
CA LYS A 61 -18.23 -15.39 -15.38
C LYS A 61 -19.33 -16.24 -16.04
N SER A 62 -19.79 -15.80 -17.20
CA SER A 62 -20.72 -16.56 -18.02
C SER A 62 -20.08 -17.84 -18.53
N LEU A 63 -20.90 -18.84 -18.87
CA LEU A 63 -20.41 -20.12 -19.39
C LEU A 63 -19.51 -19.96 -20.64
N GLN A 64 -19.75 -18.92 -21.46
CA GLN A 64 -18.92 -18.63 -22.64
C GLN A 64 -17.50 -18.20 -22.26
N GLU A 65 -17.37 -17.40 -21.21
CA GLU A 65 -16.08 -16.93 -20.68
C GLU A 65 -15.30 -18.03 -19.95
N LEU A 66 -15.98 -19.12 -19.56
CA LEU A 66 -15.39 -20.26 -18.87
C LEU A 66 -14.90 -21.39 -19.81
N ARG A 67 -15.36 -21.41 -21.07
CA ARG A 67 -14.92 -22.40 -22.08
C ARG A 67 -13.40 -22.48 -22.28
N PRO A 68 -12.64 -21.38 -22.31
CA PRO A 68 -11.18 -21.44 -22.44
C PRO A 68 -10.50 -22.24 -21.31
N TYR A 69 -11.11 -22.29 -20.13
CA TYR A 69 -10.60 -23.00 -18.95
C TYR A 69 -11.02 -24.48 -18.89
N GLY A 70 -11.62 -25.01 -19.96
CA GLY A 70 -12.09 -26.39 -20.03
C GLY A 70 -13.46 -26.62 -19.38
N VAL A 71 -14.19 -25.56 -19.06
CA VAL A 71 -15.56 -25.65 -18.56
C VAL A 71 -16.54 -25.87 -19.71
N THR A 72 -17.38 -26.88 -19.56
CA THR A 72 -18.43 -27.33 -20.47
C THR A 72 -19.77 -27.28 -19.76
N GLU A 73 -20.87 -27.42 -20.50
CA GLU A 73 -22.21 -27.52 -19.91
C GLU A 73 -22.33 -28.69 -18.91
N ARG A 74 -21.49 -29.73 -19.02
CA ARG A 74 -21.53 -30.92 -18.15
C ARG A 74 -20.87 -30.73 -16.78
N ASN A 75 -19.86 -29.87 -16.67
CA ASN A 75 -19.16 -29.61 -15.40
C ASN A 75 -19.49 -28.21 -14.83
N ALA A 76 -20.21 -27.36 -15.57
CA ALA A 76 -20.64 -26.05 -15.12
C ALA A 76 -21.50 -26.09 -13.85
N GLU A 77 -22.48 -27.01 -13.79
CA GLU A 77 -23.32 -27.20 -12.58
C GLU A 77 -22.46 -27.55 -11.36
N SER A 78 -21.51 -28.47 -11.51
CA SER A 78 -20.61 -28.83 -10.41
C SER A 78 -19.69 -27.70 -9.96
N ILE A 79 -19.30 -26.79 -10.86
CA ILE A 79 -18.48 -25.62 -10.53
C ILE A 79 -19.33 -24.59 -9.77
N LEU A 80 -20.59 -24.40 -10.20
CA LEU A 80 -21.53 -23.52 -9.52
C LEU A 80 -21.85 -24.05 -8.11
N ASP A 81 -22.09 -25.34 -7.94
CA ASP A 81 -22.33 -25.97 -6.63
C ASP A 81 -21.12 -25.81 -5.68
N VAL A 82 -19.91 -25.90 -6.21
CA VAL A 82 -18.68 -25.64 -5.45
C VAL A 82 -18.60 -24.17 -5.05
N TYR A 83 -18.87 -23.26 -5.97
CA TYR A 83 -18.88 -21.82 -5.70
C TYR A 83 -19.93 -21.44 -4.64
N GLU A 84 -21.16 -21.93 -4.77
CA GLU A 84 -22.24 -21.65 -3.82
C GLU A 84 -21.91 -22.16 -2.42
N ARG A 85 -21.32 -23.34 -2.30
CA ARG A 85 -20.81 -23.86 -1.03
C ARG A 85 -19.74 -22.95 -0.42
N TYR A 86 -18.76 -22.49 -1.20
CA TYR A 86 -17.74 -21.57 -0.70
C TYR A 86 -18.31 -20.21 -0.27
N VAL A 87 -19.27 -19.68 -1.02
CA VAL A 87 -19.96 -18.43 -0.64
C VAL A 87 -20.71 -18.63 0.67
N ALA A 88 -21.39 -19.77 0.85
CA ALA A 88 -22.08 -20.10 2.09
C ALA A 88 -21.10 -20.25 3.27
N GLU A 89 -19.98 -20.95 3.09
CA GLU A 89 -18.93 -21.09 4.10
C GLU A 89 -18.29 -19.75 4.45
N SER A 90 -17.97 -18.92 3.45
CA SER A 90 -17.39 -17.58 3.68
C SER A 90 -18.33 -16.69 4.48
N ARG A 91 -19.64 -16.73 4.19
CA ARG A 91 -20.67 -16.02 4.97
C ARG A 91 -20.77 -16.55 6.40
N GLN A 92 -20.67 -17.87 6.58
CA GLN A 92 -20.67 -18.48 7.91
C GLN A 92 -19.46 -18.05 8.74
N VAL A 93 -18.26 -18.04 8.14
CA VAL A 93 -17.03 -17.57 8.78
C VAL A 93 -17.14 -16.10 9.14
N LEU A 94 -17.59 -15.25 8.21
CA LEU A 94 -17.76 -13.81 8.45
C LEU A 94 -18.74 -13.55 9.61
N SER A 95 -19.90 -14.19 9.60
CA SER A 95 -20.89 -14.12 10.68
C SER A 95 -20.31 -14.59 12.02
N GLY A 96 -19.50 -15.65 12.01
CA GLY A 96 -18.77 -16.13 13.19
C GLY A 96 -17.77 -15.12 13.73
N LEU A 97 -17.01 -14.46 12.84
CA LEU A 97 -16.05 -13.42 13.21
C LEU A 97 -16.73 -12.18 13.82
N GLU A 98 -17.84 -11.72 13.22
CA GLU A 98 -18.62 -10.59 13.75
C GLU A 98 -19.15 -10.86 15.17
N ARG A 99 -19.54 -12.10 15.43
CA ARG A 99 -20.01 -12.56 16.76
C ARG A 99 -18.87 -12.86 17.74
N LYS A 100 -17.60 -12.71 17.32
CA LYS A 100 -16.40 -13.06 18.08
C LYS A 100 -16.43 -14.52 18.56
N ASP A 101 -16.95 -15.43 17.74
CA ASP A 101 -16.95 -16.86 18.02
C ASP A 101 -15.51 -17.34 18.29
N PRO A 102 -15.23 -17.99 19.44
CA PRO A 102 -13.88 -18.44 19.79
C PRO A 102 -13.19 -19.27 18.69
N GLN A 103 -13.93 -20.12 17.97
CA GLN A 103 -13.36 -20.97 16.93
C GLN A 103 -12.75 -20.12 15.80
N TRP A 104 -13.51 -19.15 15.29
CA TRP A 104 -13.08 -18.33 14.16
C TRP A 104 -12.14 -17.22 14.59
N HIS A 105 -12.37 -16.63 15.76
CA HIS A 105 -11.58 -15.52 16.28
C HIS A 105 -10.15 -15.92 16.61
N VAL A 106 -9.91 -17.15 17.10
CA VAL A 106 -8.55 -17.68 17.31
C VAL A 106 -7.78 -17.75 16.00
N LEU A 107 -8.42 -18.27 14.94
CA LEU A 107 -7.79 -18.37 13.63
C LEU A 107 -7.53 -17.00 13.02
N TRP A 108 -8.50 -16.09 13.08
CA TRP A 108 -8.35 -14.71 12.62
C TRP A 108 -7.21 -13.98 13.33
N LYS A 109 -7.10 -14.12 14.66
CA LYS A 109 -6.01 -13.49 15.42
C LYS A 109 -4.64 -14.02 14.97
N LYS A 110 -4.55 -15.33 14.74
CA LYS A 110 -3.33 -15.98 14.25
C LYS A 110 -2.92 -15.49 12.85
N THR A 111 -3.85 -15.48 11.91
CA THR A 111 -3.56 -15.04 10.53
C THR A 111 -3.26 -13.55 10.45
N ARG A 112 -3.98 -12.72 11.22
CA ARG A 112 -3.65 -11.30 11.39
C ARG A 112 -2.24 -11.11 11.94
N GLN A 113 -1.85 -11.88 12.95
CA GLN A 113 -0.53 -11.74 13.58
C GLN A 113 0.59 -12.00 12.57
N TRP A 114 0.46 -13.03 11.72
CA TRP A 114 1.44 -13.29 10.66
C TRP A 114 1.64 -12.11 9.72
N SER A 115 0.55 -11.45 9.31
CA SER A 115 0.66 -10.24 8.47
C SER A 115 1.33 -9.08 9.19
N VAL A 116 1.00 -8.86 10.48
CA VAL A 116 1.62 -7.81 11.29
C VAL A 116 3.12 -8.07 11.48
N ASP A 117 3.50 -9.31 11.78
CA ASP A 117 4.90 -9.72 11.94
C ASP A 117 5.70 -9.45 10.65
N GLU A 118 5.13 -9.82 9.49
CA GLU A 118 5.75 -9.54 8.20
C GLU A 118 5.91 -8.03 7.94
N PHE A 119 4.89 -7.22 8.24
CA PHE A 119 5.02 -5.76 8.14
C PHE A 119 6.12 -5.20 9.05
N HIS A 120 6.24 -5.71 10.28
CA HIS A 120 7.29 -5.29 11.21
C HIS A 120 8.70 -5.65 10.73
N ASP A 121 8.86 -6.80 10.08
CA ASP A 121 10.13 -7.16 9.42
C ASP A 121 10.48 -6.20 8.28
N ILE A 122 9.48 -5.78 7.49
CA ILE A 122 9.64 -4.77 6.44
C ILE A 122 10.07 -3.43 7.06
N TYR A 123 9.38 -2.98 8.11
CA TYR A 123 9.69 -1.71 8.79
C TYR A 123 11.10 -1.73 9.37
N LYS A 124 11.48 -2.83 10.03
CA LYS A 124 12.85 -3.03 10.55
C LYS A 124 13.87 -2.99 9.43
N TRP A 125 13.58 -3.60 8.28
CA TRP A 125 14.48 -3.54 7.12
C TRP A 125 14.68 -2.12 6.61
N PHE A 126 13.62 -1.30 6.55
CA PHE A 126 13.75 0.13 6.25
C PHE A 126 14.36 0.96 7.38
N GLY A 127 14.42 0.43 8.61
CA GLY A 127 14.75 1.22 9.80
C GLY A 127 13.65 2.23 10.16
N ALA A 128 12.39 1.91 9.85
CA ALA A 128 11.22 2.62 10.34
C ALA A 128 10.86 2.11 11.74
N ARG A 129 10.47 3.02 12.63
CA ARG A 129 10.04 2.71 13.99
C ARG A 129 8.64 3.27 14.20
N PHE A 130 7.78 2.46 14.76
CA PHE A 130 6.44 2.84 15.19
C PHE A 130 6.33 2.57 16.69
N ASP A 131 5.79 3.52 17.44
CA ASP A 131 5.56 3.34 18.88
C ASP A 131 4.24 2.60 19.16
N HIS A 132 3.28 2.68 18.25
CA HIS A 132 1.96 2.06 18.38
C HIS A 132 1.38 1.61 17.04
N ASP A 133 0.72 0.45 17.05
CA ASP A 133 -0.11 -0.06 15.96
C ASP A 133 -1.59 0.11 16.33
N PHE A 134 -2.30 1.00 15.64
CA PHE A 134 -3.74 1.16 15.83
C PHE A 134 -4.49 0.31 14.82
N CYS A 135 -5.39 -0.57 15.29
CA CYS A 135 -6.13 -1.46 14.42
C CYS A 135 -7.62 -1.15 14.41
N GLU A 136 -8.21 -1.08 13.21
CA GLU A 136 -9.62 -0.77 13.03
C GLU A 136 -10.55 -1.73 13.78
N SER A 137 -10.16 -3.00 13.92
CA SER A 137 -10.90 -4.03 14.65
C SER A 137 -11.14 -3.66 16.12
N GLU A 138 -10.35 -2.75 16.68
CA GLU A 138 -10.44 -2.30 18.08
C GLU A 138 -11.36 -1.10 18.25
N CYS A 139 -11.86 -0.51 17.16
CA CYS A 139 -12.60 0.76 17.17
C CYS A 139 -14.11 0.58 16.98
N SER A 140 -14.62 -0.60 16.61
CA SER A 140 -16.02 -0.77 16.17
C SER A 140 -17.07 -0.39 17.23
N GLU A 141 -16.89 -0.85 18.47
CA GLU A 141 -17.85 -0.55 19.54
C GLU A 141 -17.77 0.92 19.99
N GLU A 142 -16.56 1.45 20.11
CA GLU A 142 -16.32 2.86 20.45
C GLU A 142 -16.87 3.80 19.37
N SER A 143 -16.79 3.40 18.09
CA SER A 143 -17.33 4.15 16.96
C SER A 143 -18.82 4.41 17.10
N ARG A 144 -19.60 3.37 17.45
CA ARG A 144 -21.05 3.50 17.64
C ARG A 144 -21.37 4.40 18.82
N LYS A 145 -20.70 4.20 19.96
CA LYS A 145 -20.91 5.01 21.17
C LYS A 145 -20.61 6.49 20.92
N LEU A 146 -19.52 6.79 20.22
CA LEU A 146 -19.13 8.15 19.87
C LEU A 146 -20.20 8.84 19.02
N VAL A 147 -20.70 8.17 17.97
CA VAL A 147 -21.73 8.76 17.11
C VAL A 147 -23.03 8.98 17.87
N THR A 148 -23.48 8.01 18.67
CA THR A 148 -24.69 8.17 19.49
C THR A 148 -24.56 9.35 20.45
N GLU A 149 -23.43 9.48 21.15
CA GLU A 149 -23.18 10.58 22.07
C GLU A 149 -23.29 11.96 21.39
N TYR A 150 -22.69 12.13 20.22
CA TYR A 150 -22.69 13.42 19.52
C TYR A 150 -23.97 13.68 18.72
N TYR A 151 -24.73 12.63 18.39
CA TYR A 151 -26.10 12.75 17.92
C TYR A 151 -27.02 13.26 19.03
N ASP A 152 -26.95 12.68 20.23
CA ASP A 152 -27.76 13.09 21.38
C ASP A 152 -27.44 14.53 21.84
N LYS A 153 -26.20 14.99 21.64
CA LYS A 153 -25.78 16.38 21.87
C LYS A 153 -26.25 17.36 20.77
N GLY A 154 -26.88 16.88 19.71
CA GLY A 154 -27.33 17.70 18.57
C GLY A 154 -26.21 18.20 17.66
N VAL A 155 -25.00 17.62 17.73
CA VAL A 155 -23.88 17.97 16.84
C VAL A 155 -23.96 17.20 15.51
N LEU A 156 -24.44 15.96 15.58
CA LEU A 156 -24.69 15.10 14.42
C LEU A 156 -26.18 15.07 14.10
N GLU A 157 -26.52 14.80 12.85
CA GLU A 157 -27.89 14.73 12.36
C GLU A 157 -28.16 13.42 11.62
N MET A 158 -29.43 13.05 11.54
CA MET A 158 -29.90 11.93 10.73
C MET A 158 -30.38 12.44 9.37
N SER A 159 -29.91 11.82 8.30
CA SER A 159 -30.32 12.09 6.92
C SER A 159 -30.53 10.77 6.20
N GLU A 160 -31.74 10.55 5.67
CA GLU A 160 -32.09 9.34 4.90
C GLU A 160 -31.77 8.02 5.65
N GLY A 161 -31.95 8.03 6.97
CA GLY A 161 -31.66 6.88 7.84
C GLY A 161 -30.19 6.72 8.22
N ALA A 162 -29.27 7.42 7.58
CA ALA A 162 -27.86 7.48 7.97
C ALA A 162 -27.61 8.58 9.01
N VAL A 163 -26.60 8.42 9.86
CA VAL A 163 -26.20 9.43 10.84
C VAL A 163 -24.86 10.03 10.43
N GLY A 164 -24.74 11.35 10.49
CA GLY A 164 -23.55 12.06 10.03
C GLY A 164 -23.56 13.54 10.40
N CYS A 165 -22.74 14.31 9.71
CA CYS A 165 -22.63 15.76 9.93
C CYS A 165 -22.71 16.51 8.62
N ARG A 166 -23.59 17.52 8.55
CA ARG A 166 -23.69 18.42 7.41
C ARG A 166 -22.62 19.50 7.47
N LEU A 167 -21.86 19.63 6.39
CA LEU A 167 -20.71 20.53 6.25
C LEU A 167 -20.86 21.42 4.99
N ASP A 168 -22.10 21.71 4.61
CA ASP A 168 -22.43 22.55 3.44
C ASP A 168 -21.86 23.96 3.58
N ASP A 169 -21.72 24.47 4.82
CA ASP A 169 -21.08 25.75 5.16
C ASP A 169 -19.62 25.83 4.71
N GLN A 170 -18.97 24.69 4.53
CA GLN A 170 -17.58 24.55 4.09
C GLN A 170 -17.46 23.97 2.68
N GLY A 171 -18.58 23.75 1.99
CA GLY A 171 -18.62 23.08 0.68
C GLY A 171 -18.20 21.62 0.71
N LEU A 172 -18.32 20.94 1.86
CA LEU A 172 -17.86 19.56 2.05
C LEU A 172 -19.01 18.52 2.06
N GLY A 173 -20.27 18.95 1.93
CA GLY A 173 -21.43 18.05 1.85
C GLY A 173 -21.75 17.34 3.16
N PHE A 174 -22.43 16.19 3.08
CA PHE A 174 -22.77 15.35 4.23
C PHE A 174 -21.69 14.31 4.50
N CYS A 175 -21.04 14.40 5.67
CA CYS A 175 -20.10 13.38 6.13
C CYS A 175 -20.85 12.27 6.87
N MET A 176 -21.05 11.13 6.20
CA MET A 176 -21.73 9.97 6.77
C MET A 176 -20.83 9.21 7.75
N LEU A 177 -21.35 8.91 8.94
CA LEU A 177 -20.63 8.23 10.02
C LEU A 177 -21.22 6.85 10.34
N LEU A 178 -22.54 6.72 10.33
CA LEU A 178 -23.24 5.43 10.39
C LEU A 178 -24.16 5.29 9.18
N LYS A 179 -24.16 4.12 8.57
CA LYS A 179 -25.17 3.75 7.57
C LYS A 179 -26.52 3.51 8.25
N SER A 180 -27.58 3.37 7.45
CA SER A 180 -28.94 3.08 7.92
C SER A 180 -29.08 1.74 8.67
N ASP A 181 -28.18 0.78 8.42
CA ASP A 181 -28.08 -0.48 9.14
C ASP A 181 -27.28 -0.40 10.46
N GLY A 182 -26.77 0.79 10.83
CA GLY A 182 -25.96 1.03 12.02
C GLY A 182 -24.50 0.56 11.92
N SER A 183 -24.04 0.19 10.71
CA SER A 183 -22.63 -0.09 10.45
C SER A 183 -21.81 1.20 10.42
N SER A 184 -20.60 1.15 11.02
CA SER A 184 -19.67 2.27 11.07
C SER A 184 -18.81 2.35 9.81
N LEU A 185 -18.65 3.55 9.26
CA LEU A 185 -17.75 3.82 8.13
C LEU A 185 -16.32 4.15 8.60
N TYR A 186 -15.40 4.25 7.64
CA TYR A 186 -14.01 4.66 7.88
C TYR A 186 -13.91 6.02 8.59
N ALA A 187 -14.75 7.00 8.21
CA ALA A 187 -14.76 8.31 8.83
C ALA A 187 -14.97 8.23 10.36
N THR A 188 -15.86 7.35 10.80
CA THR A 188 -16.15 7.14 12.23
C THR A 188 -14.97 6.52 12.96
N LYS A 189 -14.31 5.55 12.34
CA LYS A 189 -13.09 4.94 12.89
C LYS A 189 -11.97 5.98 13.02
N ASP A 190 -11.83 6.87 12.05
CA ASP A 190 -10.84 7.97 12.08
C ASP A 190 -11.17 9.02 13.16
N LEU A 191 -12.45 9.31 13.41
CA LEU A 191 -12.87 10.16 14.53
C LEU A 191 -12.48 9.54 15.87
N VAL A 192 -12.74 8.24 16.05
CA VAL A 192 -12.33 7.49 17.25
C VAL A 192 -10.82 7.51 17.42
N LEU A 193 -10.07 7.24 16.35
CA LEU A 193 -8.62 7.26 16.38
C LEU A 193 -8.06 8.64 16.73
N ALA A 194 -8.61 9.71 16.14
CA ALA A 194 -8.25 11.08 16.47
C ALA A 194 -8.50 11.38 17.95
N LYS A 195 -9.70 11.04 18.46
CA LYS A 195 -10.04 11.17 19.89
C LYS A 195 -9.05 10.43 20.79
N ARG A 196 -8.73 9.16 20.48
CA ARG A 196 -7.73 8.39 21.25
C ARG A 196 -6.38 9.10 21.28
N LYS A 197 -5.91 9.60 20.14
CA LYS A 197 -4.65 10.38 20.06
C LYS A 197 -4.71 11.65 20.91
N PHE A 198 -5.82 12.38 20.86
CA PHE A 198 -6.00 13.62 21.62
C PHE A 198 -6.06 13.37 23.13
N ASP A 199 -6.80 12.36 23.56
CA ASP A 199 -7.05 12.11 24.98
C ASP A 199 -5.87 11.41 25.66
N GLN A 200 -5.33 10.36 25.01
CA GLN A 200 -4.32 9.50 25.62
C GLN A 200 -2.92 10.08 25.47
N TYR A 201 -2.61 10.63 24.29
CA TYR A 201 -1.26 11.09 23.96
C TYR A 201 -1.13 12.61 23.99
N LYS A 202 -2.24 13.35 24.09
CA LYS A 202 -2.27 14.81 24.15
C LYS A 202 -1.46 15.46 23.03
N VAL A 203 -1.61 14.92 21.82
CA VAL A 203 -0.82 15.34 20.67
C VAL A 203 -1.03 16.83 20.36
N ASP A 204 0.08 17.53 20.12
CA ASP A 204 0.04 18.90 19.62
C ASP A 204 -0.30 18.96 18.15
N TYR A 205 0.35 18.15 17.31
CA TYR A 205 0.10 18.08 15.87
C TYR A 205 -0.18 16.63 15.46
N SER A 206 -1.10 16.44 14.52
CA SER A 206 -1.39 15.12 13.97
C SER A 206 -1.33 15.13 12.45
N ILE A 207 -0.28 14.54 11.90
CA ILE A 207 -0.06 14.45 10.45
C ILE A 207 -0.55 13.10 9.95
N TYR A 208 -1.43 13.12 8.97
CA TYR A 208 -2.01 11.96 8.31
C TYR A 208 -1.31 11.79 6.95
N VAL A 209 -0.43 10.81 6.83
CA VAL A 209 0.28 10.52 5.58
C VAL A 209 -0.52 9.47 4.82
N VAL A 210 -1.39 9.91 3.91
CA VAL A 210 -2.36 9.05 3.21
C VAL A 210 -2.51 9.51 1.76
N ASP A 211 -2.89 8.61 0.86
CA ASP A 211 -3.14 8.88 -0.55
C ASP A 211 -3.99 10.13 -0.83
N ALA A 212 -3.66 10.86 -1.91
CA ALA A 212 -4.31 12.10 -2.29
C ALA A 212 -5.81 11.94 -2.61
N ALA A 213 -6.29 10.78 -3.04
CA ALA A 213 -7.71 10.53 -3.29
C ALA A 213 -8.55 10.63 -2.00
N GLN A 214 -7.93 10.48 -0.82
CA GLN A 214 -8.59 10.59 0.49
C GLN A 214 -8.66 12.04 1.01
N SER A 215 -8.30 13.04 0.19
CA SER A 215 -8.28 14.44 0.62
C SER A 215 -9.65 14.97 1.07
N LEU A 216 -10.73 14.62 0.37
CA LEU A 216 -12.08 15.04 0.78
C LEU A 216 -12.48 14.39 2.12
N HIS A 217 -12.18 13.10 2.26
CA HIS A 217 -12.44 12.34 3.48
C HIS A 217 -11.79 13.00 4.70
N PHE A 218 -10.49 13.32 4.65
CA PHE A 218 -9.83 13.95 5.79
C PHE A 218 -10.29 15.38 6.05
N LYS A 219 -10.63 16.15 5.01
CA LYS A 219 -11.27 17.48 5.19
C LYS A 219 -12.58 17.35 5.96
N GLN A 220 -13.42 16.37 5.60
CA GLN A 220 -14.66 16.10 6.32
C GLN A 220 -14.39 15.66 7.77
N VAL A 221 -13.50 14.68 7.99
CA VAL A 221 -13.14 14.19 9.33
C VAL A 221 -12.66 15.34 10.23
N PHE A 222 -11.77 16.21 9.75
CA PHE A 222 -11.26 17.33 10.54
C PHE A 222 -12.35 18.37 10.83
N ALA A 223 -13.23 18.65 9.87
CA ALA A 223 -14.36 19.55 10.07
C ALA A 223 -15.36 19.00 11.10
N VAL A 224 -15.62 17.69 11.09
CA VAL A 224 -16.47 17.02 12.09
C VAL A 224 -15.82 17.07 13.47
N LEU A 225 -14.52 16.77 13.60
CA LEU A 225 -13.79 16.90 14.88
C LEU A 225 -13.89 18.32 15.46
N LYS A 226 -13.80 19.34 14.60
CA LYS A 226 -13.99 20.74 15.01
C LYS A 226 -15.41 21.01 15.52
N LYS A 227 -16.45 20.54 14.83
CA LYS A 227 -17.86 20.65 15.29
C LYS A 227 -18.12 19.86 16.58
N MET A 228 -17.40 18.76 16.80
CA MET A 228 -17.41 18.00 18.06
C MET A 228 -16.68 18.71 19.22
N GLY A 229 -16.04 19.86 18.97
CA GLY A 229 -15.38 20.68 19.99
C GLY A 229 -13.91 20.34 20.24
N TYR A 230 -13.28 19.51 19.41
CA TYR A 230 -11.85 19.20 19.53
C TYR A 230 -11.01 20.31 18.88
N SER A 231 -10.44 21.20 19.71
CA SER A 231 -9.55 22.28 19.24
C SER A 231 -8.31 21.77 18.49
N GLN A 232 -7.84 20.55 18.82
CA GLN A 232 -6.71 19.90 18.16
C GLN A 232 -6.95 19.60 16.68
N ALA A 233 -8.21 19.61 16.21
CA ALA A 233 -8.55 19.43 14.80
C ALA A 233 -7.88 20.48 13.89
N GLU A 234 -7.62 21.69 14.40
CA GLU A 234 -6.90 22.74 13.64
C GLU A 234 -5.42 22.42 13.41
N LYS A 235 -4.88 21.48 14.20
CA LYS A 235 -3.51 20.99 14.12
C LYS A 235 -3.44 19.60 13.48
N CYS A 236 -4.55 19.13 12.91
CA CYS A 236 -4.57 17.96 12.03
C CYS A 236 -4.22 18.39 10.60
N PHE A 237 -3.30 17.67 9.97
CA PHE A 237 -2.87 17.93 8.61
C PHE A 237 -2.84 16.64 7.80
N HIS A 238 -3.51 16.62 6.66
CA HIS A 238 -3.37 15.55 5.68
C HIS A 238 -2.18 15.89 4.78
N LEU A 239 -1.15 15.05 4.82
CA LEU A 239 -0.02 15.08 3.91
C LEU A 239 -0.31 14.09 2.77
N PRO A 240 -0.92 14.55 1.65
CA PRO A 240 -1.26 13.70 0.53
C PRO A 240 -0.02 13.20 -0.20
N TYR A 241 -0.07 11.97 -0.67
CA TYR A 241 0.89 11.43 -1.65
C TYR A 241 0.18 10.79 -2.86
N GLY A 242 0.81 10.79 -4.03
CA GLY A 242 0.31 10.16 -5.26
C GLY A 242 0.60 8.66 -5.34
N LEU A 243 0.04 7.99 -6.35
CA LEU A 243 0.17 6.53 -6.47
C LEU A 243 1.54 6.13 -7.01
N VAL A 244 2.03 4.97 -6.57
CA VAL A 244 3.18 4.33 -7.22
C VAL A 244 2.69 3.59 -8.46
N ILE A 245 3.21 3.94 -9.62
CA ILE A 245 2.91 3.32 -10.91
C ILE A 245 4.16 2.73 -11.53
N LEU A 246 4.01 1.64 -12.29
CA LEU A 246 5.09 1.09 -13.12
C LEU A 246 5.15 1.89 -14.43
N SER A 247 6.27 1.81 -15.12
CA SER A 247 6.39 2.34 -16.50
C SER A 247 5.36 1.73 -17.46
N SER A 248 4.90 0.51 -17.19
CA SER A 248 3.84 -0.18 -17.93
C SER A 248 2.42 0.22 -17.52
N GLY A 249 2.25 1.01 -16.46
CA GLY A 249 0.96 1.49 -15.96
C GLY A 249 0.72 1.22 -14.47
N LYS A 250 -0.53 1.37 -14.03
CA LYS A 250 -0.94 1.18 -12.64
C LYS A 250 -0.79 -0.29 -12.21
N MET A 251 -0.26 -0.52 -11.02
CA MET A 251 -0.20 -1.85 -10.41
C MET A 251 -1.62 -2.34 -10.07
N SER A 252 -1.88 -3.64 -10.30
CA SER A 252 -3.17 -4.28 -10.07
C SER A 252 -2.99 -5.76 -9.75
N THR A 253 -3.44 -6.16 -8.55
CA THR A 253 -3.37 -7.56 -8.12
C THR A 253 -4.17 -8.47 -9.05
N ARG A 254 -5.29 -7.97 -9.60
CA ARG A 254 -6.17 -8.71 -10.53
C ARG A 254 -5.52 -8.96 -11.89
N MET A 255 -4.63 -8.07 -12.32
CA MET A 255 -3.88 -8.23 -13.58
C MET A 255 -2.53 -8.92 -13.37
N GLY A 256 -2.21 -9.33 -12.13
CA GLY A 256 -0.93 -9.96 -11.78
C GLY A 256 0.28 -9.03 -11.87
N ASN A 257 0.08 -7.71 -12.07
CA ASN A 257 1.16 -6.73 -12.25
C ASN A 257 1.46 -5.97 -10.94
N VAL A 258 1.64 -6.71 -9.84
CA VAL A 258 2.05 -6.18 -8.53
C VAL A 258 3.42 -6.75 -8.19
N ILE A 259 4.31 -5.88 -7.71
CA ILE A 259 5.61 -6.29 -7.19
C ILE A 259 5.49 -6.40 -5.67
N LEU A 260 5.60 -7.63 -5.15
CA LEU A 260 5.62 -7.83 -3.70
C LEU A 260 6.90 -7.27 -3.11
N PHE A 261 6.87 -6.81 -1.85
CA PHE A 261 8.05 -6.22 -1.21
C PHE A 261 9.25 -7.18 -1.22
N GLN A 262 9.03 -8.47 -0.94
CA GLN A 262 10.12 -9.45 -0.95
C GLN A 262 10.76 -9.60 -2.34
N GLN A 263 9.97 -9.51 -3.41
CA GLN A 263 10.46 -9.50 -4.78
C GLN A 263 11.23 -8.22 -5.08
N LEU A 264 10.69 -7.05 -4.70
CA LEU A 264 11.36 -5.76 -4.84
C LEU A 264 12.73 -5.75 -4.14
N LYS A 265 12.77 -6.26 -2.91
CA LYS A 265 13.99 -6.38 -2.12
C LYS A 265 15.04 -7.24 -2.82
N GLN A 266 14.63 -8.41 -3.33
CA GLN A 266 15.53 -9.30 -4.07
C GLN A 266 16.07 -8.62 -5.34
N LEU A 267 15.18 -8.01 -6.13
CA LEU A 267 15.56 -7.31 -7.36
C LEU A 267 16.57 -6.17 -7.10
N LEU A 268 16.38 -5.41 -6.02
CA LEU A 268 17.33 -4.36 -5.63
C LEU A 268 18.69 -4.93 -5.21
N CYS A 269 18.68 -5.97 -4.38
CA CYS A 269 19.90 -6.66 -3.95
C CYS A 269 20.69 -7.18 -5.15
N ASP A 270 20.04 -7.88 -6.07
CA ASP A 270 20.69 -8.42 -7.28
C ASP A 270 21.27 -7.31 -8.15
N GLU A 271 20.50 -6.24 -8.37
CA GLU A 271 20.92 -5.10 -9.18
C GLU A 271 22.10 -4.35 -8.56
N ILE A 272 22.09 -4.15 -7.23
CA ILE A 272 23.18 -3.50 -6.49
C ILE A 272 24.43 -4.39 -6.47
N ASN A 273 24.30 -5.70 -6.28
CA ASN A 273 25.44 -6.62 -6.34
C ASN A 273 26.11 -6.58 -7.72
N ALA A 274 25.32 -6.71 -8.79
CA ALA A 274 25.84 -6.67 -10.15
C ALA A 274 26.45 -5.32 -10.52
N LYS A 275 25.77 -4.20 -10.18
CA LYS A 275 26.22 -2.86 -10.60
C LYS A 275 27.26 -2.25 -9.68
N PHE A 276 27.28 -2.55 -8.39
CA PHE A 276 28.14 -1.87 -7.42
C PHE A 276 29.24 -2.78 -6.91
N PHE A 277 28.90 -3.92 -6.32
CA PHE A 277 29.89 -4.76 -5.64
C PHE A 277 30.76 -5.56 -6.60
N ASP A 278 30.23 -6.07 -7.70
CA ASP A 278 31.04 -6.79 -8.69
C ASP A 278 32.04 -5.85 -9.40
N ARG A 279 31.63 -4.61 -9.67
CA ARG A 279 32.54 -3.56 -10.17
C ARG A 279 33.60 -3.16 -9.14
N LEU A 280 33.22 -3.05 -7.86
CA LEU A 280 34.16 -2.77 -6.77
C LEU A 280 35.21 -3.87 -6.65
N LYS A 281 34.79 -5.16 -6.69
CA LYS A 281 35.70 -6.32 -6.65
C LYS A 281 36.62 -6.37 -7.87
N ALA A 282 36.10 -6.07 -9.06
CA ALA A 282 36.87 -6.13 -10.31
C ALA A 282 37.90 -5.00 -10.46
N THR A 283 37.59 -3.78 -9.99
CA THR A 283 38.42 -2.60 -10.26
C THR A 283 39.19 -2.08 -9.05
N GLY A 284 38.86 -2.54 -7.84
CA GLY A 284 39.41 -2.02 -6.58
C GLY A 284 39.11 -0.54 -6.34
N LYS A 285 38.27 0.07 -7.18
CA LYS A 285 37.86 1.47 -7.11
C LYS A 285 36.35 1.53 -7.02
N LEU A 286 35.85 2.42 -6.17
CA LEU A 286 34.42 2.67 -6.05
C LEU A 286 33.85 3.28 -7.36
N PHE A 287 34.68 4.03 -8.13
CA PHE A 287 34.33 4.68 -9.41
C PHE A 287 35.55 4.85 -10.33
N SER A 288 35.31 4.93 -11.65
CA SER A 288 36.28 5.46 -12.63
C SER A 288 36.37 6.98 -12.48
N SER A 289 37.53 7.55 -12.77
CA SER A 289 37.88 8.97 -12.58
C SER A 289 37.19 9.93 -13.55
N ASP A 290 36.13 9.52 -14.24
CA ASP A 290 35.84 10.11 -15.55
C ASP A 290 34.80 11.23 -15.54
N HIS A 291 34.23 11.61 -14.39
CA HIS A 291 33.25 12.71 -14.35
C HIS A 291 33.46 13.65 -13.15
N GLU A 292 34.48 14.50 -13.28
CA GLU A 292 34.45 15.88 -12.75
C GLU A 292 33.69 16.79 -13.74
N ASP A 293 32.43 16.52 -14.04
CA ASP A 293 31.63 17.41 -14.87
C ASP A 293 30.22 17.53 -14.28
N ASP A 294 30.01 18.58 -13.48
CA ASP A 294 28.83 19.46 -13.49
C ASP A 294 28.87 20.44 -12.29
N VAL A 295 29.90 21.30 -12.29
CA VAL A 295 29.85 22.61 -11.61
C VAL A 295 30.31 23.64 -12.63
N SER A 296 29.50 23.85 -13.67
CA SER A 296 29.74 24.83 -14.74
C SER A 296 28.76 26.00 -14.74
N SER A 297 28.03 26.22 -13.63
CA SER A 297 27.12 27.36 -13.48
C SER A 297 27.43 28.21 -12.25
N LEU A 298 28.68 28.64 -12.08
CA LEU A 298 29.01 29.81 -11.26
C LEU A 298 30.12 30.62 -11.93
N ASP A 299 29.92 31.93 -11.91
CA ASP A 299 30.47 32.94 -12.82
C ASP A 299 31.99 32.95 -13.03
N ASP A 300 32.31 33.34 -14.27
CA ASP A 300 33.60 33.78 -14.79
C ASP A 300 34.24 34.85 -13.90
N THR A 301 35.33 34.54 -13.19
CA THR A 301 36.39 35.54 -12.92
C THR A 301 37.77 34.90 -12.70
N SER A 302 38.70 35.35 -13.53
CA SER A 302 40.17 35.29 -13.41
C SER A 302 40.89 33.98 -13.75
N LEU A 303 41.33 33.91 -15.01
CA LEU A 303 42.51 33.16 -15.44
C LEU A 303 43.77 33.72 -14.75
N GLU A 304 44.10 33.27 -13.54
CA GLU A 304 45.49 33.37 -13.06
C GLU A 304 45.91 32.33 -11.99
N SER A 305 44.98 31.50 -11.52
CA SER A 305 45.28 30.48 -10.49
C SER A 305 45.65 29.09 -11.04
N LYS A 306 45.58 28.87 -12.36
CA LYS A 306 45.79 27.54 -12.98
C LYS A 306 47.24 27.03 -13.06
N LYS A 307 48.23 27.75 -12.51
CA LYS A 307 49.66 27.35 -12.56
C LYS A 307 50.32 27.00 -11.21
N LYS A 308 49.58 26.96 -10.09
CA LYS A 308 50.16 26.69 -8.76
C LYS A 308 49.64 25.46 -8.01
N LEU A 309 48.97 24.52 -8.71
CA LEU A 309 48.62 23.21 -8.14
C LEU A 309 49.27 22.03 -8.89
N SER A 310 50.46 22.23 -9.46
CA SER A 310 51.37 21.12 -9.75
C SER A 310 52.21 20.84 -8.50
N CYS A 311 51.60 20.22 -7.49
CA CYS A 311 52.35 19.74 -6.33
C CYS A 311 51.85 18.34 -5.92
N LYS A 312 52.69 17.34 -6.22
CA LYS A 312 52.74 16.00 -5.61
C LYS A 312 51.43 15.19 -5.61
N LYS A 313 51.13 14.61 -6.79
CA LYS A 313 50.45 13.31 -6.88
C LYS A 313 51.31 12.23 -6.22
N LYS A 314 51.15 12.02 -4.92
CA LYS A 314 51.42 10.73 -4.25
C LYS A 314 50.35 10.54 -3.18
N SER A 315 49.11 10.28 -3.60
CA SER A 315 48.14 9.63 -2.72
C SER A 315 48.66 8.22 -2.48
N ARG A 316 49.33 8.02 -1.34
CA ARG A 316 49.69 6.71 -0.80
C ARG A 316 48.41 5.87 -0.83
N ALA A 317 48.38 4.82 -1.65
CA ALA A 317 47.27 3.89 -1.70
C ALA A 317 47.08 3.35 -0.30
N VAL A 318 46.01 3.80 0.38
CA VAL A 318 45.56 3.16 1.61
C VAL A 318 45.09 1.80 1.15
N GLU A 319 45.83 0.76 1.54
CA GLU A 319 45.48 -0.63 1.32
C GLU A 319 44.13 -0.84 2.02
N GLN A 320 43.05 -0.78 1.25
CA GLN A 320 41.70 -0.95 1.80
C GLN A 320 41.61 -2.39 2.27
N GLN A 321 41.43 -2.59 3.57
CA GLN A 321 41.15 -3.93 4.07
C GLN A 321 39.90 -4.47 3.35
N PRO A 322 39.92 -5.75 2.94
CA PRO A 322 38.77 -6.37 2.30
C PRO A 322 37.59 -6.33 3.26
N TRP A 323 36.43 -5.92 2.77
CA TRP A 323 35.22 -5.79 3.56
C TRP A 323 34.79 -7.18 4.05
N SER A 324 34.38 -7.26 5.32
CA SER A 324 33.76 -8.45 5.85
C SER A 324 32.40 -8.71 5.19
N GLU A 325 31.94 -9.97 5.24
CA GLU A 325 30.62 -10.34 4.71
C GLU A 325 29.48 -9.55 5.36
N GLN A 326 29.61 -9.25 6.66
CA GLN A 326 28.63 -8.45 7.38
C GLN A 326 28.60 -6.99 6.90
N GLU A 327 29.77 -6.37 6.71
CA GLU A 327 29.85 -4.99 6.19
C GLU A 327 29.29 -4.87 4.78
N LEU A 328 29.49 -5.90 3.93
CA LEU A 328 28.90 -5.95 2.59
C LEU A 328 27.37 -5.99 2.66
N LYS A 329 26.80 -6.87 3.51
CA LYS A 329 25.34 -6.97 3.70
C LYS A 329 24.75 -5.67 4.26
N ASP A 330 25.44 -5.02 5.20
CA ASP A 330 24.97 -3.76 5.78
C ASP A 330 25.02 -2.61 4.77
N ALA A 331 26.05 -2.57 3.92
CA ALA A 331 26.12 -1.59 2.84
C ALA A 331 25.10 -1.86 1.73
N GLU A 332 24.93 -3.11 1.32
CA GLU A 332 23.89 -3.51 0.37
C GLU A 332 22.52 -3.04 0.86
N ARG A 333 22.17 -3.36 2.11
CA ARG A 333 20.92 -2.90 2.73
C ARG A 333 20.83 -1.37 2.73
N ALA A 334 21.87 -0.67 3.18
CA ALA A 334 21.86 0.79 3.26
C ALA A 334 21.67 1.44 1.89
N ILE A 335 22.32 0.91 0.85
CA ILE A 335 22.19 1.36 -0.53
C ILE A 335 20.76 1.07 -1.03
N SER A 336 20.24 -0.15 -0.84
CA SER A 336 18.87 -0.51 -1.23
C SER A 336 17.82 0.41 -0.61
N VAL A 337 17.91 0.64 0.70
CA VAL A 337 17.01 1.55 1.44
C VAL A 337 17.17 2.98 0.93
N GLY A 338 18.40 3.41 0.66
CA GLY A 338 18.69 4.73 0.08
C GLY A 338 18.06 4.91 -1.30
N CYS A 339 18.18 3.93 -2.19
CA CYS A 339 17.57 3.95 -3.52
C CYS A 339 16.05 4.08 -3.45
N ILE A 340 15.39 3.27 -2.61
CA ILE A 340 13.93 3.33 -2.46
C ILE A 340 13.51 4.68 -1.85
N ARG A 341 14.09 5.07 -0.71
CA ARG A 341 13.68 6.30 -0.01
C ARG A 341 13.92 7.53 -0.88
N TYR A 342 15.11 7.65 -1.46
CA TYR A 342 15.41 8.79 -2.30
C TYR A 342 14.57 8.78 -3.57
N GLY A 343 14.41 7.61 -4.20
CA GLY A 343 13.53 7.45 -5.36
C GLY A 343 12.11 7.91 -5.06
N MET A 344 11.55 7.53 -3.92
CA MET A 344 10.20 7.94 -3.51
C MET A 344 10.10 9.42 -3.10
N LEU A 345 11.12 9.96 -2.42
CA LEU A 345 11.09 11.32 -1.86
C LEU A 345 11.54 12.40 -2.86
N ASN A 346 12.28 12.05 -3.91
CA ASN A 346 12.72 12.98 -4.95
C ASN A 346 11.63 13.22 -6.01
N HIS A 347 10.37 13.28 -5.57
CA HIS A 347 9.21 13.54 -6.39
C HIS A 347 8.27 14.50 -5.65
N ASP A 348 7.47 15.24 -6.43
CA ASP A 348 6.38 16.03 -5.89
C ASP A 348 5.35 15.08 -5.27
N THR A 349 4.99 15.33 -4.00
CA THR A 349 4.08 14.45 -3.26
C THR A 349 2.71 14.37 -3.93
N ASN A 350 2.26 15.39 -4.65
CA ASN A 350 0.92 15.38 -5.28
C ASN A 350 0.86 14.68 -6.64
N LYS A 351 1.97 14.11 -7.12
CA LYS A 351 2.04 13.44 -8.42
C LYS A 351 2.27 11.95 -8.26
N ASP A 352 1.80 11.19 -9.25
CA ASP A 352 2.10 9.77 -9.34
C ASP A 352 3.62 9.54 -9.43
N ILE A 353 4.10 8.58 -8.67
CA ILE A 353 5.51 8.19 -8.60
C ILE A 353 5.72 7.06 -9.59
N VAL A 354 6.48 7.34 -10.66
CA VAL A 354 6.87 6.31 -11.63
C VAL A 354 8.05 5.53 -11.07
N PHE A 355 7.79 4.30 -10.65
CA PHE A 355 8.82 3.39 -10.18
C PHE A 355 9.67 2.90 -11.36
N ASP A 356 10.98 3.15 -11.27
CA ASP A 356 11.98 2.69 -12.22
C ASP A 356 13.24 2.21 -11.47
N LEU A 357 13.36 0.90 -11.34
CA LEU A 357 14.47 0.25 -10.66
C LEU A 357 15.83 0.59 -11.28
N GLN A 358 15.91 0.65 -12.61
CA GLN A 358 17.17 0.89 -13.31
C GLN A 358 17.64 2.32 -13.08
N LYS A 359 16.72 3.28 -13.12
CA LYS A 359 16.99 4.70 -12.85
C LYS A 359 17.38 4.93 -11.39
N TRP A 360 16.67 4.32 -10.44
CA TRP A 360 16.91 4.55 -9.01
C TRP A 360 18.22 3.93 -8.51
N THR A 361 18.76 2.95 -9.25
CA THR A 361 20.04 2.28 -8.97
C THR A 361 21.21 2.81 -9.80
N LEU A 362 21.05 3.94 -10.51
CA LEU A 362 22.18 4.57 -11.18
C LEU A 362 23.21 5.07 -10.16
N SER A 363 24.48 4.91 -10.49
CA SER A 363 25.59 5.37 -9.65
C SER A 363 25.94 6.85 -9.88
N THR A 364 25.30 7.48 -10.87
CA THR A 364 25.40 8.89 -11.24
C THR A 364 24.04 9.58 -11.12
N GLY A 365 24.06 10.91 -11.06
CA GLY A 365 22.86 11.74 -10.91
C GLY A 365 22.34 11.81 -9.47
N ASP A 366 21.11 12.30 -9.35
CA ASP A 366 20.37 12.42 -8.09
C ASP A 366 19.77 11.07 -7.72
N THR A 367 20.58 10.20 -7.09
CA THR A 367 20.16 8.86 -6.66
C THR A 367 20.64 8.53 -5.24
N GLY A 368 19.97 7.56 -4.63
CA GLY A 368 20.35 7.05 -3.31
C GLY A 368 21.78 6.50 -3.25
N ILE A 369 22.25 5.85 -4.33
CA ILE A 369 23.62 5.33 -4.42
C ILE A 369 24.63 6.48 -4.37
N ARG A 370 24.39 7.56 -5.14
CA ARG A 370 25.29 8.71 -5.17
C ARG A 370 25.43 9.36 -3.79
N ILE A 371 24.32 9.53 -3.10
CA ILE A 371 24.30 10.08 -1.72
C ILE A 371 25.08 9.18 -0.78
N TYR A 372 24.84 7.86 -0.80
CA TYR A 372 25.58 6.91 0.03
C TYR A 372 27.09 7.00 -0.18
N VAL A 373 27.51 7.03 -1.45
CA VAL A 373 28.92 7.16 -1.85
C VAL A 373 29.52 8.48 -1.36
N CYS A 374 28.85 9.60 -1.62
CA CYS A 374 29.31 10.92 -1.20
C CYS A 374 29.48 10.97 0.32
N CYS A 375 28.52 10.44 1.09
CA CYS A 375 28.60 10.37 2.54
C CYS A 375 29.77 9.50 3.02
N LYS A 376 30.00 8.31 2.44
CA LYS A 376 31.16 7.46 2.80
C LYS A 376 32.48 8.13 2.45
N VAL A 377 32.61 8.75 1.28
CA VAL A 377 33.83 9.47 0.86
C VAL A 377 34.10 10.67 1.77
N LEU A 378 33.06 11.42 2.15
CA LEU A 378 33.16 12.53 3.10
C LEU A 378 33.52 12.05 4.50
N PHE A 379 32.95 10.92 4.97
CA PHE A 379 33.27 10.33 6.27
C PHE A 379 34.73 9.87 6.33
N PHE A 380 35.25 9.24 5.27
CA PHE A 380 36.66 8.91 5.16
C PHE A 380 37.56 10.16 5.13
N LYS A 381 37.16 11.23 4.42
CA LYS A 381 37.91 12.51 4.42
C LYS A 381 37.89 13.21 5.79
N MET A 382 36.77 13.17 6.52
CA MET A 382 36.65 13.75 7.87
C MET A 382 37.54 13.02 8.88
N ILE A 383 37.48 11.68 8.92
CA ILE A 383 38.36 10.88 9.78
C ILE A 383 39.83 11.18 9.45
N TRP A 384 40.17 11.31 8.17
CA TRP A 384 41.53 11.63 7.76
C TRP A 384 41.98 13.03 8.21
N SER A 385 41.09 14.03 8.18
CA SER A 385 41.37 15.37 8.68
C SER A 385 41.57 15.43 10.21
N GLU A 386 40.85 14.62 10.98
CA GLU A 386 41.04 14.53 12.45
C GLU A 386 42.29 13.73 12.82
N THR A 387 42.61 12.70 12.06
CA THR A 387 43.81 11.86 12.27
C THR A 387 45.10 12.58 11.86
N LEU A 388 45.03 13.57 10.96
CA LEU A 388 46.15 14.47 10.62
C LEU A 388 46.22 15.71 11.52
N ARG A 389 45.18 16.00 12.32
CA ARG A 389 45.16 17.08 13.32
C ARG A 389 45.69 16.66 14.69
N LYS A 390 45.65 15.37 15.02
CA LYS A 390 46.37 14.79 16.16
C LYS A 390 47.78 14.42 15.72
#